data_AF-A0A5Y2SKD9-F1
#
_entry.id   AF-A0A5Y2SKD9-F1
#
_cell.length_a   1.000
_cell.length_b   1.000
_cell.length_c   1.000
_cell.angle_alpha   90.00
_cell.angle_beta   90.00
_cell.angle_gamma   90.00
#
_symmetry.space_group_name_H-M   'P 1'
#
loop_
_entity.id
_entity.type
_entity.pdbx_description
1 polymer ?
#
loop_
_entity_poly.entity_id
_entity_poly.type
_entity_poly.pdbx_seq_one_letter_code
_entity_poly.pdbx_strand_id
1 'polypeptide(L)'
;DTLLNTDGLHITGGPSVTTGGINAGNRVISNVGDAVNDTDAVNKRQLDNLSTTVSRGWNIQANGGDTETVAPGDTVNVAQGDNIEVTRAGKTLNIATSRKVNFDNVAIGTITLDKDSGKISGLADGALAPDSRDAVTGSQLFSTNKNVSTNSQNIAANKAQIDSGLNFAGNTGTFNRHLGETTTIRG
;
A
#
# COMPACT_ATOMS: atom_id res chain seq x y z
N ASP A 1 -39.87 -68.92 -0.40
CA ASP A 1 -40.82 -69.15 0.70
C ASP A 1 -40.97 -67.93 1.58
N THR A 2 -42.13 -67.78 2.21
CA THR A 2 -42.38 -66.76 3.23
C THR A 2 -42.70 -67.46 4.55
N LEU A 3 -42.06 -67.05 5.64
CA LEU A 3 -42.28 -67.57 6.99
C LEU A 3 -42.74 -66.43 7.89
N LEU A 4 -43.81 -66.65 8.65
CA LEU A 4 -44.27 -65.77 9.72
C LEU A 4 -44.22 -66.54 11.04
N ASN A 5 -43.47 -66.05 12.01
CA ASN A 5 -43.31 -66.69 13.33
C ASN A 5 -43.17 -65.63 14.44
N THR A 6 -42.78 -66.06 15.66
CA THR A 6 -42.63 -65.18 16.82
C THR A 6 -41.52 -64.13 16.70
N ASP A 7 -40.58 -64.32 15.76
CA ASP A 7 -39.54 -63.35 15.44
C ASP A 7 -40.01 -62.31 14.41
N GLY A 8 -40.97 -62.65 13.54
CA GLY A 8 -41.59 -61.73 12.57
C GLY A 8 -41.82 -62.34 11.19
N LEU A 9 -41.91 -61.48 10.17
CA LEU A 9 -42.06 -61.85 8.75
C LEU A 9 -40.68 -62.02 8.10
N HIS A 10 -40.47 -63.18 7.47
CA HIS A 10 -39.27 -63.55 6.73
C HIS A 10 -39.64 -63.93 5.30
N ILE A 11 -38.96 -63.34 4.30
CA ILE A 11 -39.08 -63.75 2.90
C ILE A 11 -37.71 -64.30 2.47
N THR A 12 -37.64 -65.58 2.09
CA THR A 12 -36.39 -66.21 1.65
C THR A 12 -35.86 -65.49 0.41
N GLY A 13 -34.62 -64.96 0.47
CA GLY A 13 -34.03 -64.14 -0.59
C GLY A 13 -34.72 -62.77 -0.77
N GLY A 14 -35.55 -62.38 0.18
CA GLY A 14 -36.43 -61.20 0.16
C GLY A 14 -36.23 -60.24 1.33
N PRO A 15 -37.08 -59.21 1.43
CA PRO A 15 -37.18 -58.37 2.62
C PRO A 15 -37.65 -59.15 3.87
N SER A 16 -37.39 -58.62 5.05
CA SER A 16 -37.94 -59.12 6.33
C SER A 16 -38.33 -57.97 7.27
N VAL A 17 -39.24 -58.26 8.19
CA VAL A 17 -39.67 -57.37 9.29
C VAL A 17 -39.71 -58.20 10.56
N THR A 18 -38.75 -57.98 11.46
CA THR A 18 -38.57 -58.78 12.68
C THR A 18 -38.47 -57.91 13.92
N THR A 19 -38.36 -58.54 15.10
CA THR A 19 -38.06 -57.84 16.36
C THR A 19 -36.74 -57.06 16.32
N GLY A 20 -35.83 -57.40 15.41
CA GLY A 20 -34.57 -56.71 15.16
C GLY A 20 -34.66 -55.53 14.17
N GLY A 21 -35.84 -55.27 13.59
CA GLY A 21 -36.06 -54.16 12.65
C GLY A 21 -36.45 -54.62 11.25
N ILE A 22 -36.22 -53.74 10.26
CA ILE A 22 -36.61 -53.95 8.87
C ILE A 22 -35.35 -54.18 8.02
N ASN A 23 -35.35 -55.24 7.23
CA ASN A 23 -34.32 -55.48 6.21
C ASN A 23 -34.98 -55.45 4.82
N ALA A 24 -34.55 -54.54 3.94
CA ALA A 24 -35.08 -54.44 2.59
C ALA A 24 -34.59 -55.57 1.65
N GLY A 25 -33.64 -56.39 2.08
CA GLY A 25 -33.11 -57.51 1.29
C GLY A 25 -32.51 -57.04 -0.04
N ASN A 26 -31.71 -55.97 0.00
CA ASN A 26 -31.08 -55.34 -1.18
C ASN A 26 -32.08 -54.89 -2.27
N ARG A 27 -33.30 -54.50 -1.89
CA ARG A 27 -34.31 -53.95 -2.80
C ARG A 27 -34.52 -52.46 -2.56
N VAL A 28 -35.00 -51.77 -3.60
CA VAL A 28 -35.44 -50.38 -3.51
C VAL A 28 -36.69 -50.28 -2.63
N ILE A 29 -36.70 -49.34 -1.69
CA ILE A 29 -37.91 -48.94 -0.95
C ILE A 29 -38.53 -47.76 -1.71
N SER A 30 -39.71 -47.96 -2.29
CA SER A 30 -40.43 -46.93 -3.05
C SER A 30 -41.59 -46.35 -2.24
N ASN A 31 -42.18 -45.25 -2.72
CA ASN A 31 -43.30 -44.54 -2.08
C ASN A 31 -42.98 -43.99 -0.67
N VAL A 32 -41.72 -43.65 -0.41
CA VAL A 32 -41.32 -42.93 0.79
C VAL A 32 -41.66 -41.44 0.60
N GLY A 33 -42.50 -40.89 1.48
CA GLY A 33 -42.84 -39.46 1.50
C GLY A 33 -41.64 -38.58 1.84
N ASP A 34 -41.81 -37.26 1.84
CA ASP A 34 -40.77 -36.37 2.39
C ASP A 34 -40.71 -36.54 3.91
N ALA A 35 -39.49 -36.71 4.42
CA ALA A 35 -39.21 -36.62 5.83
C ALA A 35 -39.60 -35.23 6.37
N VAL A 36 -40.33 -35.21 7.48
CA VAL A 36 -40.75 -33.98 8.20
C VAL A 36 -40.12 -33.94 9.59
N ASN A 37 -40.02 -35.08 10.26
CA ASN A 37 -39.40 -35.21 11.59
C ASN A 37 -37.94 -35.69 11.49
N ASP A 38 -37.14 -35.40 12.52
CA ASP A 38 -35.71 -35.75 12.58
C ASP A 38 -35.41 -37.25 12.40
N THR A 39 -36.40 -38.13 12.65
CA THR A 39 -36.28 -39.59 12.59
C THR A 39 -36.95 -40.23 11.37
N ASP A 40 -37.51 -39.43 10.46
CA ASP A 40 -38.14 -39.95 9.25
C ASP A 40 -37.07 -40.41 8.24
N ALA A 41 -37.41 -41.42 7.43
CA ALA A 41 -36.55 -41.82 6.31
C ALA A 41 -36.60 -40.74 5.20
N VAL A 42 -35.44 -40.29 4.74
CA VAL A 42 -35.35 -39.36 3.60
C VAL A 42 -35.49 -40.10 2.28
N ASN A 43 -36.24 -39.53 1.34
CA ASN A 43 -36.29 -40.04 -0.03
C ASN A 43 -35.20 -39.39 -0.91
N LYS A 44 -34.94 -39.98 -2.10
CA LYS A 44 -33.88 -39.50 -3.01
C LYS A 44 -34.06 -38.04 -3.42
N ARG A 45 -35.28 -37.53 -3.58
CA ARG A 45 -35.51 -36.14 -4.00
C ARG A 45 -35.01 -35.15 -2.95
N GLN A 46 -35.18 -35.42 -1.67
CA GLN A 46 -34.66 -34.55 -0.61
C GLN A 46 -33.13 -34.50 -0.63
N LEU A 47 -32.48 -35.65 -0.84
CA LEU A 47 -31.04 -35.73 -1.02
C LEU A 47 -30.58 -35.00 -2.30
N ASP A 48 -31.29 -35.17 -3.42
CA ASP A 48 -30.99 -34.50 -4.68
C ASP A 48 -31.14 -32.97 -4.58
N ASN A 49 -32.13 -32.47 -3.83
CA ASN A 49 -32.32 -31.04 -3.57
C ASN A 49 -31.20 -30.45 -2.72
N LEU A 50 -30.79 -31.16 -1.67
CA LEU A 50 -29.64 -30.78 -0.86
C LEU A 50 -28.37 -30.79 -1.71
N SER A 51 -28.17 -31.85 -2.49
CA SER A 51 -27.05 -31.97 -3.42
C SER A 51 -27.05 -30.79 -4.37
N THR A 52 -28.19 -30.41 -4.95
CA THR A 52 -28.30 -29.26 -5.85
C THR A 52 -27.88 -27.96 -5.15
N THR A 53 -28.34 -27.73 -3.92
CA THR A 53 -28.02 -26.51 -3.16
C THR A 53 -26.54 -26.43 -2.84
N VAL A 54 -25.95 -27.52 -2.35
CA VAL A 54 -24.52 -27.57 -2.02
C VAL A 54 -23.69 -27.44 -3.29
N SER A 55 -24.04 -28.19 -4.34
CA SER A 55 -23.32 -28.18 -5.62
C SER A 55 -23.36 -26.84 -6.36
N ARG A 56 -24.21 -25.89 -5.95
CA ARG A 56 -24.22 -24.54 -6.55
C ARG A 56 -23.00 -23.69 -6.19
N GLY A 57 -22.34 -23.94 -5.05
CA GLY A 57 -21.20 -23.14 -4.61
C GLY A 57 -21.55 -21.66 -4.34
N TRP A 58 -20.54 -20.79 -4.45
CA TRP A 58 -20.65 -19.34 -4.31
C TRP A 58 -19.88 -18.64 -5.42
N ASN A 59 -20.08 -17.34 -5.63
CA ASN A 59 -19.48 -16.61 -6.75
C ASN A 59 -18.36 -15.65 -6.31
N ILE A 60 -17.25 -15.58 -7.05
CA ILE A 60 -16.15 -14.62 -6.88
C ILE A 60 -16.14 -13.59 -8.03
N GLN A 61 -15.85 -12.33 -7.69
CA GLN A 61 -15.73 -11.21 -8.62
C GLN A 61 -14.73 -10.19 -8.07
N ALA A 62 -13.95 -9.54 -8.94
CA ALA A 62 -13.07 -8.44 -8.57
C ALA A 62 -13.38 -7.19 -9.40
N ASN A 63 -13.43 -6.03 -8.75
CA ASN A 63 -13.62 -4.71 -9.39
C ASN A 63 -14.81 -4.64 -10.35
N GLY A 64 -15.91 -5.33 -10.05
CA GLY A 64 -17.12 -5.36 -10.90
C GLY A 64 -16.92 -6.07 -12.25
N GLY A 65 -15.84 -6.84 -12.41
CA GLY A 65 -15.56 -7.62 -13.60
C GLY A 65 -16.42 -8.87 -13.73
N ASP A 66 -15.91 -9.89 -14.41
CA ASP A 66 -16.66 -11.13 -14.59
C ASP A 66 -16.85 -11.89 -13.27
N THR A 67 -17.95 -12.64 -13.19
CA THR A 67 -18.31 -13.47 -12.04
C THR A 67 -17.98 -14.92 -12.32
N GLU A 68 -17.28 -15.58 -11.41
CA GLU A 68 -16.93 -17.01 -11.51
C GLU A 68 -17.47 -17.80 -10.32
N THR A 69 -18.03 -18.99 -10.54
CA THR A 69 -18.54 -19.84 -9.47
C THR A 69 -17.41 -20.68 -8.89
N VAL A 70 -17.24 -20.60 -7.57
CA VAL A 70 -16.41 -21.46 -6.75
C VAL A 70 -17.28 -22.60 -6.22
N ALA A 71 -17.14 -23.78 -6.80
CA ALA A 71 -17.88 -24.97 -6.42
C ALA A 71 -17.35 -25.58 -5.10
N PRO A 72 -18.12 -26.46 -4.44
CA PRO A 72 -17.62 -27.20 -3.29
C PRO A 72 -16.35 -27.99 -3.64
N GLY A 73 -15.30 -27.79 -2.85
CA GLY A 73 -14.00 -28.42 -3.05
C GLY A 73 -13.00 -27.56 -3.85
N ASP A 74 -13.46 -26.49 -4.49
CA ASP A 74 -12.55 -25.56 -5.17
C ASP A 74 -11.71 -24.76 -4.17
N THR A 75 -10.59 -24.24 -4.67
CA THR A 75 -9.70 -23.36 -3.92
C THR A 75 -9.67 -21.99 -4.59
N VAL A 76 -9.92 -20.94 -3.80
CA VAL A 76 -9.61 -19.58 -4.23
C VAL A 76 -8.18 -19.27 -3.86
N ASN A 77 -7.38 -18.97 -4.89
CA ASN A 77 -6.02 -18.49 -4.70
C ASN A 77 -6.03 -16.95 -4.66
N VAL A 78 -5.47 -16.37 -3.59
CA VAL A 78 -5.17 -14.94 -3.55
C VAL A 78 -3.73 -14.77 -4.00
N ALA A 79 -3.55 -14.42 -5.25
CA ALA A 79 -2.23 -14.18 -5.81
C ALA A 79 -1.67 -12.83 -5.33
N GLN A 80 -0.39 -12.80 -5.04
CA GLN A 80 0.34 -11.58 -4.72
C GLN A 80 0.86 -10.93 -5.99
N GLY A 81 0.91 -9.60 -6.01
CA GLY A 81 1.53 -8.83 -7.08
C GLY A 81 2.94 -8.39 -6.67
N ASP A 82 3.57 -7.54 -7.50
CA ASP A 82 4.97 -7.19 -7.26
C ASP A 82 5.18 -6.35 -5.97
N ASN A 83 4.26 -5.42 -5.71
CA ASN A 83 4.38 -4.48 -4.59
C ASN A 83 3.65 -4.94 -3.35
N ILE A 84 2.95 -6.06 -3.45
CA ILE A 84 2.07 -6.58 -2.42
C ILE A 84 2.50 -7.99 -2.12
N GLU A 85 2.98 -8.20 -0.90
CA GLU A 85 3.28 -9.50 -0.32
C GLU A 85 2.00 -10.09 0.29
N VAL A 86 1.68 -11.34 -0.03
CA VAL A 86 0.54 -12.07 0.53
C VAL A 86 1.04 -13.36 1.21
N THR A 87 0.95 -13.42 2.53
CA THR A 87 1.34 -14.61 3.32
C THR A 87 0.16 -15.16 4.11
N ARG A 88 0.20 -16.45 4.47
CA ARG A 88 -0.85 -17.07 5.28
C ARG A 88 -0.26 -17.80 6.47
N ALA A 89 -0.86 -17.60 7.65
CA ALA A 89 -0.58 -18.36 8.86
C ALA A 89 -1.89 -18.87 9.45
N GLY A 90 -2.16 -20.18 9.36
CA GLY A 90 -3.40 -20.77 9.87
C GLY A 90 -4.65 -20.21 9.17
N LYS A 91 -5.53 -19.53 9.90
CA LYS A 91 -6.74 -18.87 9.36
C LYS A 91 -6.53 -17.39 9.02
N THR A 92 -5.30 -16.89 9.15
CA THR A 92 -4.94 -15.50 8.87
C THR A 92 -4.28 -15.39 7.50
N LEU A 93 -4.82 -14.50 6.66
CA LEU A 93 -4.19 -14.04 5.42
C LEU A 93 -3.62 -12.63 5.68
N ASN A 94 -2.32 -12.47 5.53
CA ASN A 94 -1.60 -11.20 5.67
C ASN A 94 -1.28 -10.65 4.27
N ILE A 95 -1.66 -9.40 4.02
CA ILE A 95 -1.42 -8.69 2.77
C ILE A 95 -0.69 -7.40 3.13
N ALA A 96 0.53 -7.20 2.64
CA ALA A 96 1.38 -6.07 3.00
C ALA A 96 2.05 -5.47 1.76
N THR A 97 2.43 -4.20 1.81
CA THR A 97 3.38 -3.72 0.79
C THR A 97 4.70 -4.40 1.01
N SER A 98 5.28 -4.90 -0.05
CA SER A 98 6.66 -5.36 -0.05
C SER A 98 7.55 -4.26 0.55
N ARG A 99 8.51 -4.61 1.42
CA ARG A 99 9.52 -3.64 1.91
C ARG A 99 10.34 -3.03 0.76
N LYS A 100 10.21 -3.65 -0.41
CA LYS A 100 10.72 -3.23 -1.70
C LYS A 100 9.54 -3.15 -2.68
N VAL A 101 9.22 -1.95 -3.13
CA VAL A 101 8.12 -1.66 -4.06
C VAL A 101 8.65 -1.27 -5.45
N ASN A 102 7.79 -1.36 -6.46
CA ASN A 102 8.06 -1.31 -7.89
C ASN A 102 6.91 -0.54 -8.61
N PHE A 103 7.09 0.77 -8.84
CA PHE A 103 6.08 1.64 -9.49
C PHE A 103 6.52 2.01 -10.92
N ASP A 104 5.61 2.03 -11.90
CA ASP A 104 5.91 2.35 -13.31
C ASP A 104 6.34 3.80 -13.55
N ASN A 105 5.67 4.73 -12.89
CA ASN A 105 6.15 6.08 -12.68
C ASN A 105 5.83 6.44 -11.25
N VAL A 106 6.85 6.96 -10.60
CA VAL A 106 6.62 7.97 -9.60
C VAL A 106 7.12 9.24 -10.27
N ALA A 107 6.29 10.26 -10.36
CA ALA A 107 6.78 11.58 -10.75
C ALA A 107 7.84 12.02 -9.72
N ILE A 108 9.14 11.88 -10.10
CA ILE A 108 10.33 12.16 -9.25
C ILE A 108 11.62 12.54 -10.06
N GLY A 109 11.56 13.06 -11.30
CA GLY A 109 12.69 13.79 -11.97
C GLY A 109 14.16 13.32 -11.80
N THR A 110 15.09 14.26 -11.68
CA THR A 110 16.53 14.03 -11.42
C THR A 110 16.83 13.71 -9.94
N ILE A 111 15.81 13.34 -9.19
CA ILE A 111 15.79 13.41 -7.73
C ILE A 111 16.16 12.05 -7.18
N THR A 112 17.22 11.99 -6.38
CA THR A 112 17.52 10.81 -5.54
C THR A 112 16.97 11.00 -4.14
N LEU A 113 16.65 9.92 -3.40
CA LEU A 113 16.45 9.92 -1.95
C LEU A 113 17.31 8.82 -1.37
N ASP A 114 18.41 9.20 -0.74
CA ASP A 114 19.40 8.26 -0.24
C ASP A 114 19.07 7.83 1.19
N LYS A 115 18.88 6.53 1.44
CA LYS A 115 18.43 6.02 2.74
C LYS A 115 19.46 6.15 3.87
N ASP A 116 20.73 6.26 3.53
CA ASP A 116 21.84 6.20 4.50
C ASP A 116 22.34 7.59 4.86
N SER A 117 22.47 8.45 3.86
CA SER A 117 22.83 9.86 4.01
C SER A 117 21.62 10.78 4.16
N GLY A 118 20.40 10.29 3.89
CA GLY A 118 19.17 11.08 3.90
C GLY A 118 19.10 12.12 2.76
N LYS A 119 20.01 12.06 1.78
CA LYS A 119 20.18 13.13 0.80
C LYS A 119 19.20 13.02 -0.34
N ILE A 120 18.63 14.18 -0.66
CA ILE A 120 17.92 14.43 -1.90
C ILE A 120 18.86 15.16 -2.86
N SER A 121 19.21 14.54 -3.98
CA SER A 121 20.22 15.10 -4.89
C SER A 121 19.79 15.02 -6.35
N GLY A 122 20.57 15.68 -7.21
CA GLY A 122 20.37 15.72 -8.65
C GLY A 122 19.34 16.73 -9.12
N LEU A 123 18.69 17.46 -8.20
CA LEU A 123 17.78 18.56 -8.53
C LEU A 123 18.38 19.48 -9.60
N ALA A 124 17.59 19.76 -10.63
CA ALA A 124 17.89 20.87 -11.53
C ALA A 124 17.78 22.18 -10.74
N ASP A 125 18.55 23.18 -11.14
CA ASP A 125 18.42 24.51 -10.56
C ASP A 125 16.97 24.96 -10.67
N GLY A 126 16.35 25.16 -9.50
CA GLY A 126 14.96 25.50 -9.47
C GLY A 126 14.76 26.90 -10.01
N ALA A 127 13.72 27.12 -10.83
CA ALA A 127 13.45 28.45 -11.33
C ALA A 127 13.36 29.44 -10.14
N LEU A 128 14.14 30.54 -10.15
CA LEU A 128 14.12 31.54 -9.08
C LEU A 128 13.10 32.63 -9.41
N ALA A 129 11.83 32.22 -9.44
CA ALA A 129 10.68 33.09 -9.69
C ALA A 129 9.74 33.03 -8.48
N PRO A 130 8.91 34.07 -8.24
CA PRO A 130 7.97 34.09 -7.11
C PRO A 130 7.04 32.85 -6.99
N ASP A 131 6.89 32.06 -8.06
CA ASP A 131 5.93 30.96 -8.18
C ASP A 131 6.51 29.56 -8.46
N SER A 132 7.84 29.41 -8.60
CA SER A 132 8.48 28.12 -8.88
C SER A 132 8.27 27.06 -7.80
N ARG A 133 8.19 25.79 -8.22
CA ARG A 133 8.05 24.60 -7.36
C ARG A 133 9.19 23.61 -7.49
N ASP A 134 10.18 24.00 -8.27
CA ASP A 134 11.39 23.22 -8.41
C ASP A 134 12.19 23.36 -7.11
N ALA A 135 12.72 22.25 -6.61
CA ALA A 135 13.58 22.36 -5.45
C ALA A 135 14.92 22.99 -5.86
N VAL A 136 15.39 23.93 -5.03
CA VAL A 136 16.63 24.66 -5.27
C VAL A 136 17.85 23.81 -4.92
N THR A 137 18.93 24.07 -5.63
CA THR A 137 20.15 23.28 -5.53
C THR A 137 21.18 23.93 -4.62
N GLY A 138 22.21 23.16 -4.27
CA GLY A 138 23.35 23.68 -3.52
C GLY A 138 24.09 24.82 -4.25
N SER A 139 24.18 24.79 -5.58
CA SER A 139 24.85 25.82 -6.38
C SER A 139 24.13 27.17 -6.31
N GLN A 140 22.79 27.16 -6.33
CA GLN A 140 22.00 28.39 -6.23
C GLN A 140 22.18 29.08 -4.87
N LEU A 141 22.19 28.30 -3.79
CA LEU A 141 22.48 28.81 -2.44
C LEU A 141 23.94 29.28 -2.32
N PHE A 142 24.88 28.54 -2.91
CA PHE A 142 26.29 28.89 -2.88
C PHE A 142 26.56 30.25 -3.57
N SER A 143 25.97 30.50 -4.73
CA SER A 143 26.05 31.78 -5.45
C SER A 143 25.56 32.95 -4.59
N THR A 144 24.44 32.77 -3.90
CA THR A 144 23.90 33.79 -2.98
C THR A 144 24.86 34.08 -1.83
N ASN A 145 25.45 33.05 -1.22
CA ASN A 145 26.39 33.19 -0.11
C ASN A 145 27.69 33.91 -0.53
N LYS A 146 28.12 33.74 -1.78
CA LYS A 146 29.28 34.47 -2.33
C LYS A 146 29.03 35.98 -2.35
N ASN A 147 27.85 36.41 -2.80
CA ASN A 147 27.49 37.82 -2.84
C ASN A 147 27.45 38.44 -1.43
N VAL A 148 26.92 37.72 -0.44
CA VAL A 148 26.92 38.15 0.97
C VAL A 148 28.34 38.35 1.49
N SER A 149 29.24 37.42 1.18
CA SER A 149 30.65 37.51 1.59
C SER A 149 31.32 38.76 0.99
N THR A 150 31.09 39.04 -0.29
CA THR A 150 31.62 40.25 -0.95
C THR A 150 31.11 41.54 -0.31
N ASN A 151 29.82 41.62 0.02
CA ASN A 151 29.28 42.80 0.69
C ASN A 151 29.92 43.04 2.05
N SER A 152 30.14 41.97 2.82
CA SER A 152 30.82 42.06 4.11
C SER A 152 32.22 42.69 3.97
N GLN A 153 32.98 42.27 2.95
CA GLN A 153 34.30 42.82 2.66
C GLN A 153 34.25 44.28 2.21
N ASN A 154 33.32 44.63 1.33
CA ASN A 154 33.14 46.01 0.88
C ASN A 154 32.74 46.93 2.03
N ILE A 155 31.87 46.47 2.92
CA ILE A 155 31.51 47.24 4.13
C ILE A 155 32.75 47.47 4.99
N ALA A 156 33.59 46.45 5.18
CA ALA A 156 34.85 46.60 5.91
C ALA A 156 35.84 47.54 5.20
N ALA A 157 35.95 47.48 3.86
CA ALA A 157 36.82 48.34 3.08
C ALA A 157 36.33 49.79 3.08
N ASN A 158 35.04 50.02 2.84
CA ASN A 158 34.41 51.33 2.97
C ASN A 158 34.64 51.88 4.36
N LYS A 159 34.47 51.05 5.39
CA LYS A 159 34.79 51.41 6.76
C LYS A 159 36.25 51.85 6.87
N ALA A 160 37.22 51.08 6.37
CA ALA A 160 38.63 51.44 6.44
C ALA A 160 38.98 52.72 5.65
N GLN A 161 38.36 52.96 4.49
CA GLN A 161 38.54 54.17 3.69
C GLN A 161 37.97 55.40 4.39
N ILE A 162 36.75 55.27 4.94
CA ILE A 162 36.14 56.29 5.78
C ILE A 162 37.03 56.58 7.00
N ASP A 163 37.56 55.51 7.61
CA ASP A 163 38.51 55.58 8.73
C ASP A 163 39.92 56.10 8.31
N SER A 164 40.23 56.31 7.02
CA SER A 164 41.54 56.85 6.57
C SER A 164 41.54 58.35 6.29
N GLY A 165 40.35 58.96 6.12
CA GLY A 165 40.22 60.40 5.85
C GLY A 165 40.79 60.89 4.51
N LEU A 166 40.83 62.22 4.34
CA LEU A 166 41.35 62.92 3.16
C LEU A 166 42.62 63.69 3.49
N ASN A 167 43.59 63.65 2.59
CA ASN A 167 44.84 64.40 2.71
C ASN A 167 44.74 65.75 1.98
N PHE A 168 45.13 66.83 2.67
CA PHE A 168 45.17 68.19 2.15
C PHE A 168 46.60 68.73 2.19
N ALA A 169 47.02 69.44 1.14
CA ALA A 169 48.26 70.20 1.11
C ALA A 169 47.97 71.69 1.25
N GLY A 170 48.70 72.37 2.13
CA GLY A 170 48.67 73.82 2.28
C GLY A 170 49.97 74.47 1.82
N ASN A 171 50.06 75.80 1.92
CA ASN A 171 51.25 76.57 1.54
C ASN A 171 52.54 76.10 2.26
N THR A 172 52.40 75.47 3.44
CA THR A 172 53.49 74.77 4.13
C THR A 172 52.96 73.46 4.76
N GLY A 173 53.19 72.32 4.12
CA GLY A 173 52.93 70.98 4.67
C GLY A 173 51.58 70.35 4.29
N THR A 174 51.32 69.15 4.81
CA THR A 174 50.11 68.34 4.56
C THR A 174 49.43 67.92 5.85
N PHE A 175 48.10 67.80 5.88
CA PHE A 175 47.33 67.25 7.01
C PHE A 175 46.16 66.38 6.54
N ASN A 176 45.71 65.44 7.37
CA ASN A 176 44.61 64.52 7.07
C ASN A 176 43.35 64.87 7.89
N ARG A 177 42.15 64.71 7.32
CA ARG A 177 40.86 64.86 8.03
C ARG A 177 39.93 63.70 7.75
N HIS A 178 39.32 63.14 8.78
CA HIS A 178 38.32 62.08 8.65
C HIS A 178 36.92 62.64 8.31
N LEU A 179 36.03 61.78 7.80
CA LEU A 179 34.65 62.17 7.52
C LEU A 179 33.96 62.67 8.81
N GLY A 180 33.35 63.85 8.75
CA GLY A 180 32.71 64.50 9.89
C GLY A 180 33.61 65.46 10.68
N GLU A 181 34.93 65.49 10.40
CA GLU A 181 35.83 66.49 10.99
C GLU A 181 35.80 67.84 10.24
N THR A 182 35.95 68.98 10.94
CA THR A 182 35.87 70.33 10.34
C THR A 182 37.23 70.93 9.99
N THR A 183 37.42 71.40 8.76
CA THR A 183 38.64 72.15 8.34
C THR A 183 38.38 73.66 8.30
N THR A 184 39.27 74.48 8.89
CA THR A 184 39.20 75.95 8.86
C THR A 184 40.28 76.52 7.92
N ILE A 185 39.88 77.36 6.95
CA ILE A 185 40.78 78.01 5.97
C ILE A 185 40.80 79.53 6.23
N ARG A 186 41.99 80.14 6.28
CA ARG A 186 42.19 81.60 6.40
C ARG A 186 42.93 82.09 5.16
N GLY A 187 42.35 83.06 4.44
CA GLY A 187 42.92 83.65 3.22
C GLY A 187 43.92 84.75 3.50
#